data_AF-A0A8T2CPG2-F1
#
_entry.id   AF-A0A8T2CPG2-F1
#
_cell.length_a   1.000
_cell.length_b   1.000
_cell.length_c   1.000
_cell.angle_alpha   90.00
_cell.angle_beta   90.00
_cell.angle_gamma   90.00
#
_symmetry.space_group_name_H-M   'P 1'
#
loop_
_entity.id
_entity.type
_entity.pdbx_description
1 polymer ?
#
loop_
_entity_poly.entity_id
_entity_poly.type
_entity_poly.pdbx_seq_one_letter_code
_entity_poly.pdbx_strand_id
1 'polypeptide(L)'
;HPFLSMVSKNFRSIVASPDLEATRTCMGLTENYLVVCLDRGKHKDSFRWFTLSPIPKQEKLLPIPSFPYLNPKYSTVVSIGSEIYIIGGEGQKYGKRVLVFDCRSPYQRRRL
;
A
#
# COMPACT_ATOMS: atom_id res chain seq x y z
N HIS A 1 -9.91 -5.92 -8.73
CA HIS A 1 -11.30 -5.67 -8.25
C HIS A 1 -11.38 -5.62 -6.71
N PRO A 2 -11.15 -4.45 -6.09
CA PRO A 2 -10.86 -4.31 -4.66
C PRO A 2 -12.05 -4.56 -3.70
N PHE A 3 -13.30 -4.34 -4.15
CA PHE A 3 -14.48 -4.47 -3.27
C PHE A 3 -14.83 -5.92 -2.94
N LEU A 4 -14.63 -6.87 -3.87
CA LEU A 4 -14.97 -8.28 -3.66
C LEU A 4 -13.93 -8.99 -2.76
N SER A 5 -12.67 -8.58 -2.84
CA SER A 5 -11.61 -9.04 -1.91
C SER A 5 -11.77 -8.53 -0.48
N MET A 6 -12.59 -7.50 -0.28
CA MET A 6 -12.89 -6.95 1.05
C MET A 6 -13.84 -7.87 1.84
N VAL A 7 -14.83 -8.47 1.16
CA VAL A 7 -15.89 -9.27 1.80
C VAL A 7 -15.59 -10.78 1.82
N SER A 8 -14.72 -11.28 0.93
CA SER A 8 -14.43 -12.72 0.81
C SER A 8 -12.95 -13.04 0.97
N LYS A 9 -12.62 -13.88 1.96
CA LYS A 9 -11.27 -14.41 2.18
C LYS A 9 -10.78 -15.24 0.99
N ASN A 10 -11.66 -16.07 0.42
CA ASN A 10 -11.32 -16.90 -0.74
C ASN A 10 -11.02 -16.04 -1.95
N PHE A 11 -11.85 -15.03 -2.21
CA PHE A 11 -11.62 -14.12 -3.33
C PHE A 11 -10.31 -13.34 -3.14
N ARG A 12 -10.01 -12.89 -1.93
CA ARG A 12 -8.72 -12.26 -1.60
C ARG A 12 -7.54 -13.20 -1.89
N SER A 13 -7.65 -14.46 -1.47
CA SER A 13 -6.61 -15.47 -1.73
C SER A 13 -6.39 -15.72 -3.22
N ILE A 14 -7.46 -15.81 -4.00
CA ILE A 14 -7.39 -16.00 -5.45
C ILE A 14 -6.74 -14.79 -6.11
N VAL A 15 -7.19 -13.58 -5.75
CA VAL A 15 -6.65 -12.32 -6.31
C VAL A 15 -5.16 -12.18 -6.01
N ALA A 16 -4.71 -12.62 -4.85
CA ALA A 16 -3.31 -12.60 -4.42
C ALA A 16 -2.51 -13.87 -4.82
N SER A 17 -3.08 -14.79 -5.61
CA SER A 17 -2.41 -16.02 -6.02
C SER A 17 -1.23 -15.73 -6.96
N PRO A 18 -0.06 -16.38 -6.77
CA PRO A 18 1.08 -16.27 -7.68
C PRO A 18 0.73 -16.61 -9.13
N ASP A 19 -0.11 -17.63 -9.34
CA ASP A 19 -0.50 -18.08 -10.69
C ASP A 19 -1.29 -17.00 -11.43
N LEU A 20 -2.17 -16.30 -10.71
CA LEU A 20 -2.97 -15.22 -11.27
C LEU A 20 -2.11 -13.99 -11.57
N GLU A 21 -1.12 -13.69 -10.73
CA GLU A 21 -0.13 -12.65 -10.99
C GLU A 21 0.76 -12.97 -12.19
N ALA A 22 1.23 -14.22 -12.31
CA ALA A 22 2.00 -14.67 -13.47
C ALA A 22 1.19 -14.56 -14.76
N THR A 23 -0.10 -14.92 -14.71
CA THR A 23 -1.03 -14.79 -15.83
C THR A 23 -1.23 -13.31 -16.20
N ARG A 24 -1.48 -12.43 -15.24
CA ARG A 24 -1.61 -10.98 -15.49
C ARG A 24 -0.36 -10.39 -16.11
N THR A 25 0.80 -10.79 -15.60
CA THR A 25 2.11 -10.34 -16.11
C THR A 25 2.31 -10.80 -17.55
N CYS A 26 2.04 -12.07 -17.85
CA CYS A 26 2.11 -12.62 -19.20
C CYS A 26 1.15 -11.91 -20.17
N MET A 27 -0.05 -11.55 -19.68
CA MET A 27 -1.07 -10.85 -20.47
C MET A 27 -0.87 -9.32 -20.55
N GLY A 28 0.15 -8.76 -19.89
CA GLY A 28 0.33 -7.30 -19.81
C GLY A 28 -0.78 -6.57 -19.05
N LEU A 29 -1.57 -7.29 -18.26
CA LEU A 29 -2.68 -6.80 -17.46
C LEU A 29 -2.26 -6.43 -16.03
N THR A 30 -0.97 -6.16 -15.82
CA THR A 30 -0.48 -5.64 -14.55
C THR A 30 -1.12 -4.29 -14.29
N GLU A 31 -1.98 -4.22 -13.28
CA GLU A 31 -2.49 -2.97 -12.77
C GLU A 31 -1.30 -2.19 -12.23
N ASN A 32 -0.83 -1.19 -12.97
CA ASN A 32 0.08 -0.21 -12.42
C ASN A 32 -0.71 0.57 -11.38
N TYR A 33 -0.24 0.70 -10.15
CA TYR A 33 -0.83 1.59 -9.17
C TYR A 33 0.30 2.34 -8.47
N LEU A 34 0.19 3.65 -8.44
CA LEU A 34 1.12 4.49 -7.72
C LEU A 34 0.61 4.65 -6.30
N VAL A 35 1.48 4.47 -5.31
CA VAL A 35 1.14 4.72 -3.91
C VAL A 35 1.87 5.98 -3.48
N VAL A 36 1.10 6.99 -3.05
CA VAL A 36 1.63 8.30 -2.67
C VAL A 36 1.26 8.63 -1.23
N CYS A 37 2.20 9.25 -0.51
CA CYS A 37 1.96 9.82 0.81
C CYS A 37 1.88 11.34 0.70
N LEU A 38 0.78 11.94 1.16
CA LEU A 38 0.58 13.39 1.14
C LEU A 38 0.50 13.92 2.57
N ASP A 39 1.23 15.00 2.83
CA ASP A 39 1.09 15.79 4.06
C ASP A 39 -0.10 16.75 3.92
N ARG A 40 -1.10 16.60 4.80
CA ARG A 40 -2.30 17.45 4.81
C ARG A 40 -2.24 18.60 5.84
N GLY A 41 -1.10 18.87 6.47
CA GLY A 41 -0.90 20.06 7.33
C GLY A 41 -0.52 19.78 8.78
N LYS A 42 -0.99 20.62 9.71
CA LYS A 42 -0.27 20.94 10.97
C LYS A 42 -0.33 19.90 12.12
N HIS A 43 -0.94 18.73 11.93
CA HIS A 43 -1.11 17.73 12.99
C HIS A 43 -0.17 16.53 12.83
N LYS A 44 0.15 15.83 13.94
CA LYS A 44 1.02 14.64 13.89
C LYS A 44 0.50 13.52 12.98
N ASP A 45 -0.81 13.45 12.76
CA ASP A 45 -1.49 12.48 11.89
C ASP A 45 -1.90 13.08 10.53
N SER A 46 -1.20 14.12 10.06
CA SER A 46 -1.52 14.80 8.80
C SER A 46 -1.20 13.97 7.56
N PHE A 47 -0.29 13.01 7.68
CA PHE A 47 0.13 12.17 6.57
C PHE A 47 -0.91 11.11 6.26
N ARG A 48 -1.34 11.07 5.00
CA ARG A 48 -2.22 10.02 4.49
C ARG A 48 -1.69 9.41 3.21
N TRP A 49 -1.92 8.11 3.09
CA TRP A 49 -1.52 7.32 1.94
C TRP A 49 -2.69 7.09 1.00
N PHE A 50 -2.41 7.19 -0.30
CA PHE A 50 -3.37 7.09 -1.37
C PHE A 50 -2.85 6.17 -2.46
N THR A 51 -3.75 5.43 -3.10
CA THR A 51 -3.47 4.82 -4.40
C THR A 51 -3.94 5.75 -5.51
N LEU A 52 -3.12 5.86 -6.55
CA LEU A 52 -3.41 6.54 -7.79
C LEU A 52 -3.42 5.49 -8.90
N SER A 53 -4.57 5.32 -9.55
CA SER A 53 -4.69 4.48 -10.72
C SER A 53 -4.24 5.27 -11.96
N PRO A 54 -3.27 4.77 -12.74
CA PRO A 54 -2.80 5.37 -13.98
C PRO A 54 -3.76 5.10 -15.16
N ILE A 55 -4.92 4.48 -14.93
CA ILE A 55 -5.93 4.31 -15.99
C ILE A 55 -6.35 5.72 -16.45
N PRO A 56 -6.18 6.08 -17.74
CA PRO A 56 -6.28 7.45 -18.24
C PRO A 56 -7.66 8.10 -18.14
N LYS A 57 -8.66 7.38 -17.63
CA LYS A 57 -10.05 7.86 -17.52
C LYS A 57 -10.42 8.32 -16.12
N GLN A 58 -9.66 7.98 -15.07
CA GLN A 58 -9.97 8.38 -13.70
C GLN A 58 -8.69 8.55 -12.87
N GLU A 59 -8.06 9.71 -12.97
CA GLU A 59 -7.02 10.16 -12.03
C GLU A 59 -7.66 10.46 -10.66
N LYS A 60 -8.10 9.41 -9.98
CA LYS A 60 -8.71 9.51 -8.65
C LYS A 60 -7.73 9.00 -7.61
N LEU A 61 -7.41 9.87 -6.64
CA LEU A 61 -6.73 9.50 -5.42
C LEU A 61 -7.71 8.76 -4.51
N LEU A 62 -7.47 7.47 -4.30
CA LEU A 62 -8.27 6.66 -3.38
C LEU A 62 -7.50 6.51 -2.06
N PRO A 63 -8.07 6.92 -0.91
CA PRO A 63 -7.40 6.76 0.37
C PRO A 63 -7.23 5.29 0.71
N ILE A 64 -6.07 4.91 1.26
CA ILE A 64 -5.80 3.54 1.71
C ILE A 64 -6.28 3.40 3.17
N PRO A 65 -7.36 2.65 3.46
CA PRO A 65 -7.99 2.69 4.78
C PRO A 65 -7.17 2.06 5.89
N SER A 66 -6.33 1.06 5.57
CA SER A 66 -5.52 0.34 6.56
C SER A 66 -4.08 0.85 6.69
N PHE A 67 -3.67 1.79 5.84
CA PHE A 67 -2.35 2.34 5.93
C PHE A 67 -2.28 3.16 7.22
N PRO A 68 -1.34 2.88 8.12
CA PRO A 68 -1.31 3.58 9.37
C PRO A 68 -1.12 5.08 9.11
N TYR A 69 -1.67 5.91 10.01
CA TYR A 69 -1.30 7.32 10.15
C TYR A 69 0.16 7.42 10.65
N LEU A 70 1.08 6.71 10.00
CA LEU A 70 2.48 6.85 10.23
C LEU A 70 2.87 8.14 9.57
N ASN A 71 3.23 9.08 10.41
CA ASN A 71 4.04 10.19 10.03
C ASN A 71 5.38 9.62 9.50
N PRO A 72 5.62 9.63 8.17
CA PRO A 72 6.86 9.14 7.63
C PRO A 72 8.01 10.13 7.86
N LYS A 73 7.75 11.24 8.56
CA LYS A 73 8.79 12.20 8.94
C LYS A 73 9.85 11.46 9.73
N TYR A 74 11.08 11.57 9.21
CA TYR A 74 12.27 10.85 9.70
C TYR A 74 12.26 9.32 9.50
N SER A 75 11.43 8.79 8.60
CA SER A 75 11.48 7.39 8.15
C SER A 75 12.05 7.28 6.73
N THR A 76 12.66 6.14 6.42
CA THR A 76 13.05 5.77 5.07
C THR A 76 11.96 4.90 4.46
N VAL A 77 11.49 5.27 3.27
CA VAL A 77 10.47 4.51 2.52
C VAL A 77 11.13 3.91 1.28
N VAL A 78 10.98 2.60 1.10
CA VAL A 78 11.51 1.86 -0.07
C VAL A 78 10.39 1.01 -0.66
N SER A 79 10.28 0.96 -1.98
CA SER A 79 9.38 0.04 -2.69
C SER A 79 10.17 -1.09 -3.34
N ILE A 80 9.69 -2.33 -3.19
CA ILE A 80 10.21 -3.51 -3.86
C ILE A 80 9.02 -4.27 -4.42
N GLY A 81 8.86 -4.25 -5.74
CA GLY A 81 7.68 -4.82 -6.40
C GLY A 81 6.39 -4.17 -5.90
N SER A 82 5.47 -4.99 -5.37
CA SER A 82 4.19 -4.53 -4.79
C SER A 82 4.25 -4.19 -3.29
N GLU A 83 5.42 -4.32 -2.67
CA GLU A 83 5.61 -4.11 -1.23
C GLU A 83 6.29 -2.76 -0.95
N ILE A 84 5.81 -2.09 0.09
CA ILE A 84 6.37 -0.84 0.61
C ILE A 84 6.93 -1.10 2.00
N TYR A 85 8.20 -0.75 2.17
CA TYR A 85 8.98 -0.89 3.39
C TYR A 85 9.13 0.48 4.03
N ILE A 86 8.69 0.63 5.27
CA ILE A 86 8.87 1.84 6.08
C ILE A 86 9.81 1.49 7.23
N ILE A 87 10.98 2.12 7.22
CA ILE A 87 12.09 1.84 8.14
C ILE A 87 12.35 3.08 8.99
N GLY A 88 12.33 2.93 10.33
CA GLY A 88 12.60 4.03 11.26
C GLY A 88 11.38 4.92 11.56
N GLY A 89 11.60 6.23 11.76
CA GLY A 89 10.57 7.23 12.10
C GLY A 89 10.70 7.87 13.49
N GLU A 90 9.85 8.87 13.76
CA GLU A 90 9.87 9.66 15.02
C GLU A 90 9.32 8.88 16.23
N GLY A 91 10.09 8.85 17.33
CA GLY A 91 9.65 8.35 18.64
C GLY A 91 10.70 7.50 19.35
N GLN A 92 10.92 7.76 20.65
CA GLN A 92 12.02 7.20 21.44
C GLN A 92 12.04 5.67 21.62
N LYS A 93 10.99 4.94 21.19
CA LYS A 93 10.88 3.48 21.33
C LYS A 93 11.02 2.68 20.03
N TYR A 94 11.37 3.33 18.91
CA TYR A 94 11.09 2.78 17.58
C TYR A 94 12.25 2.67 16.60
N GLY A 95 13.50 2.87 17.06
CA GLY A 95 14.71 2.90 16.21
C GLY A 95 15.09 1.60 15.46
N LYS A 96 14.23 0.58 15.39
CA LYS A 96 14.48 -0.68 14.65
C LYS A 96 13.25 -1.28 13.97
N ARG A 97 12.10 -0.58 13.93
CA ARG A 97 10.88 -1.16 13.34
C ARG A 97 10.91 -1.09 11.82
N VAL A 98 10.59 -2.20 11.18
CA VAL A 98 10.33 -2.28 9.75
C VAL A 98 8.86 -2.67 9.57
N LEU A 99 8.13 -1.84 8.83
CA LEU A 99 6.74 -2.10 8.48
C LEU A 99 6.64 -2.40 7.00
N VAL A 100 5.96 -3.49 6.69
CA VAL A 100 5.74 -3.93 5.31
C VAL A 100 4.26 -3.80 4.99
N PHE A 101 3.97 -3.10 3.90
CA PHE A 101 2.65 -2.91 3.34
C PHE A 101 2.60 -3.55 1.95
N ASP A 102 1.63 -4.45 1.73
CA ASP A 102 1.39 -5.05 0.42
C ASP A 102 0.28 -4.29 -0.32
N CYS A 103 0.63 -3.64 -1.43
CA CYS A 103 -0.29 -2.84 -2.22
C CYS A 103 -1.39 -3.67 -2.90
N ARG A 104 -1.18 -4.98 -3.08
CA ARG A 104 -2.19 -5.90 -3.66
C ARG A 104 -3.34 -6.18 -2.72
N SER A 105 -3.05 -6.14 -1.42
CA SER A 105 -4.02 -6.32 -0.35
C SER A 105 -3.96 -5.10 0.55
N PRO A 106 -4.67 -4.01 0.23
CA PRO A 106 -4.58 -2.72 0.94
C PRO A 106 -5.11 -2.75 2.38
N TYR A 107 -5.30 -3.96 2.94
CA TYR A 107 -5.72 -4.28 4.30
C TYR A 107 -4.75 -5.23 5.03
N GLN A 108 -3.69 -5.71 4.38
CA GLN A 108 -2.71 -6.62 4.98
C GLN A 108 -1.42 -5.87 5.34
N ARG A 109 -1.05 -6.01 6.62
CA ARG A 109 0.16 -5.46 7.20
C ARG A 109 0.93 -6.60 7.87
N ARG A 110 2.26 -6.56 7.79
CA ARG A 110 3.12 -7.40 8.63
C ARG A 110 4.25 -6.56 9.22
N ARG A 111 4.62 -6.89 10.47
CA ARG A 111 5.81 -6.36 11.12
C ARG A 111 6.94 -7.35 10.87
N LEU A 112 8.11 -6.83 10.52
CA LEU A 112 9.35 -7.59 10.56
C LEU A 112 10.08 -7.27 11.86
#